data_AF-A0AA36D9B1-F1
#
_entry.id   AF-A0AA36D9B1-F1
#
_cell.length_a   1.000
_cell.length_b   1.000
_cell.length_c   1.000
_cell.angle_alpha   90.00
_cell.angle_beta   90.00
_cell.angle_gamma   90.00
#
_symmetry.space_group_name_H-M   'P 1'
#
loop_
_entity.id
_entity.type
_entity.pdbx_description
1 polymer ?
#
loop_
_entity_poly.entity_id
_entity_poly.type
_entity_poly.pdbx_seq_one_letter_code
_entity_poly.pdbx_strand_id
1 'polypeptide(L)'
;MVLRLLVVVLLIGMCWGRSKKSCCLRNGVSEECATALCDPNNPPGDVERYSYFDGTHNCTAYLNEISGCLTDGRDSTQCCARTARDPEEQACFGMCAGDVSPSETYRDLISCIALNLPSIYDCILKSYSTVPTQPQNLRIEDNILRWEAPKENVYLVEKYKVHVTDLSVKQTTEIIKETKNLRFDLSTIKTGTRYTVYIVAESSGGRSQSSEQLMMGGGHVEGHTTRVLASAGAASVILGCTIKSKHERASIEWERKNKNGDWNKVEGISKKMTTSNCTSMCTTNQKRRQIRPGAYLPYHNCSEEMHNLMQCTIAEAQSGPCCIFKKVPYQCLGLCDRSFTLASPMEAFSCLNYFNEIMHCHEESFKVMVSDLLQLFVNC
;
A
#
# COMPACT_ATOMS: atom_id res chain seq x y z
N MET A 1 11.18 39.66 47.75
CA MET A 1 10.45 40.54 46.79
C MET A 1 11.50 41.40 46.11
N VAL A 2 11.80 41.39 44.82
CA VAL A 2 11.15 40.89 43.60
C VAL A 2 12.31 40.66 42.61
N LEU A 3 12.62 39.42 42.22
CA LEU A 3 13.60 39.19 41.14
C LEU A 3 13.49 37.77 40.54
N ARG A 4 12.31 37.38 40.04
CA ARG A 4 12.13 36.17 39.21
C ARG A 4 10.85 36.28 38.37
N LEU A 5 10.80 37.23 37.43
CA LEU A 5 9.75 37.31 36.42
C LEU A 5 10.25 38.28 35.35
N LEU A 6 11.01 37.80 34.35
CA LEU A 6 11.24 38.50 33.07
C LEU A 6 12.12 37.70 32.06
N VAL A 7 12.03 36.37 32.02
CA VAL A 7 12.64 35.58 30.92
C VAL A 7 11.75 34.40 30.49
N VAL A 8 10.43 34.60 30.41
CA VAL A 8 9.50 33.59 29.84
C VAL A 8 8.47 34.25 28.90
N VAL A 9 8.80 35.39 28.30
CA VAL A 9 7.94 36.01 27.28
C VAL A 9 8.81 36.42 26.11
N LEU A 10 9.22 35.45 25.28
CA LEU A 10 9.71 35.65 23.90
C LEU A 10 9.81 34.32 23.12
N LEU A 11 8.88 33.38 23.35
CA LEU A 11 8.61 32.24 22.43
C LEU A 11 7.10 32.10 22.16
N ILE A 12 6.38 33.22 22.20
CA ILE A 12 5.00 33.32 21.71
C ILE A 12 4.97 34.53 20.80
N GLY A 13 5.45 34.34 19.58
CA GLY A 13 5.56 35.40 18.59
C GLY A 13 5.82 34.83 17.22
N MET A 14 4.75 34.79 16.41
CA MET A 14 4.76 34.58 14.96
C MET A 14 4.76 33.11 14.46
N CYS A 15 3.67 32.40 14.70
CA CYS A 15 3.06 31.65 13.58
C CYS A 15 2.35 32.65 12.66
N TRP A 16 3.09 33.60 12.08
CA TRP A 16 2.59 34.36 10.95
C TRP A 16 2.47 33.39 9.79
N GLY A 17 1.30 33.33 9.16
CA GLY A 17 1.10 32.58 7.92
C GLY A 17 2.24 32.89 6.97
N ARG A 18 2.96 31.85 6.53
CA ARG A 18 4.10 32.02 5.64
C ARG A 18 3.57 32.59 4.31
N SER A 19 4.15 33.68 3.82
CA SER A 19 3.71 34.29 2.56
C SER A 19 3.79 33.31 1.39
N LYS A 20 2.96 33.50 0.36
CA LYS A 20 2.94 32.65 -0.84
C LYS A 20 4.29 32.69 -1.57
N LYS A 21 4.89 33.88 -1.70
CA LYS A 21 6.27 34.07 -2.15
C LYS A 21 7.28 33.20 -1.39
N SER A 22 7.19 33.15 -0.06
CA SER A 22 8.08 32.32 0.76
C SER A 22 7.87 30.82 0.54
N CYS A 23 6.65 30.38 0.22
CA CYS A 23 6.39 29.01 -0.22
C CYS A 23 7.10 28.71 -1.54
N CYS A 24 6.93 29.56 -2.55
CA CYS A 24 7.53 29.38 -3.87
C CYS A 24 9.06 29.29 -3.81
N LEU A 25 9.71 30.23 -3.11
CA LEU A 25 11.17 30.23 -2.98
C LEU A 25 11.70 28.94 -2.32
N ARG A 26 10.98 28.38 -1.34
CA ARG A 26 11.36 27.10 -0.71
C ARG A 26 11.18 25.89 -1.61
N ASN A 27 10.24 25.97 -2.55
CA ASN A 27 10.01 24.92 -3.55
C ASN A 27 10.88 25.11 -4.80
N GLY A 28 11.91 25.96 -4.75
CA GLY A 28 12.88 26.10 -5.83
C GLY A 28 12.46 27.03 -6.97
N VAL A 29 11.35 27.75 -6.82
CA VAL A 29 10.95 28.79 -7.77
C VAL A 29 11.97 29.92 -7.74
N SER A 30 12.42 30.38 -8.91
CA SER A 30 13.37 31.49 -9.02
C SER A 30 12.82 32.76 -8.36
N GLU A 31 13.70 33.65 -7.89
CA GLU A 31 13.28 34.89 -7.24
C GLU A 31 12.45 35.78 -8.17
N GLU A 32 12.80 35.79 -9.46
CA GLU A 32 12.06 36.49 -10.51
C GLU A 32 10.63 35.94 -10.65
N CYS A 33 10.47 34.64 -10.89
CA CYS A 33 9.15 34.03 -11.05
C CYS A 33 8.32 34.08 -9.76
N ALA A 34 8.94 33.93 -8.60
CA ALA A 34 8.25 34.06 -7.31
C ALA A 34 7.77 35.49 -7.04
N THR A 35 8.51 36.50 -7.51
CA THR A 35 8.09 37.91 -7.42
C THR A 35 6.95 38.20 -8.38
N ALA A 36 7.01 37.64 -9.59
CA ALA A 36 6.01 37.88 -10.63
C ALA A 36 4.68 37.14 -10.40
N LEU A 37 4.71 35.91 -9.86
CA LEU A 37 3.56 34.99 -9.90
C LEU A 37 3.12 34.46 -8.53
N CYS A 38 3.87 34.67 -7.45
CA CYS A 38 3.53 34.11 -6.13
C CYS A 38 2.88 35.12 -5.18
N ASP A 39 2.16 36.10 -5.73
CA ASP A 39 1.25 36.96 -4.97
C ASP A 39 -0.17 36.88 -5.55
N PRO A 40 -1.11 36.19 -4.89
CA PRO A 40 -2.49 36.07 -5.38
C PRO A 40 -3.22 37.42 -5.46
N ASN A 41 -2.74 38.46 -4.78
CA ASN A 41 -3.34 39.80 -4.81
C ASN A 41 -2.80 40.68 -5.95
N ASN A 42 -1.69 40.27 -6.58
CA ASN A 42 -1.02 41.04 -7.61
C ASN A 42 -0.69 40.15 -8.82
N PRO A 43 -1.70 39.63 -9.54
CA PRO A 43 -1.48 38.87 -10.77
C PRO A 43 -0.80 39.74 -11.84
N PRO A 44 -0.01 39.14 -12.74
CA PRO A 44 0.62 39.87 -13.83
C PRO A 44 -0.42 40.46 -14.80
N GLY A 45 -0.15 41.69 -15.26
CA GLY A 45 -0.95 42.37 -16.28
C GLY A 45 -0.84 41.71 -17.66
N ASP A 46 -1.72 42.08 -18.60
CA ASP A 46 -1.81 41.44 -19.92
C ASP A 46 -0.48 41.43 -20.69
N VAL A 47 0.29 42.52 -20.63
CA VAL A 47 1.58 42.64 -21.33
C VAL A 47 2.68 41.82 -20.64
N GLU A 48 2.70 41.82 -19.32
CA GLU A 48 3.75 41.15 -18.52
C GLU A 48 3.63 39.62 -18.57
N ARG A 49 2.42 39.09 -18.76
CA ARG A 49 2.21 37.65 -18.95
C ARG A 49 3.07 37.10 -20.08
N TYR A 50 3.18 37.83 -21.19
CA TYR A 50 3.98 37.37 -22.33
C TYR A 50 5.47 37.26 -22.01
N SER A 51 6.02 38.17 -21.19
CA SER A 51 7.43 38.10 -20.81
C SER A 51 7.70 36.98 -19.80
N TYR A 52 6.88 36.82 -18.75
CA TYR A 52 7.18 35.83 -17.71
C TYR A 52 7.11 34.38 -18.20
N PHE A 53 6.30 34.11 -19.21
CA PHE A 53 6.14 32.78 -19.78
C PHE A 53 6.92 32.57 -21.08
N ASP A 54 7.75 33.52 -21.52
CA ASP A 54 8.63 33.33 -22.67
C ASP A 54 9.85 32.44 -22.33
N GLY A 55 10.69 32.17 -23.34
CA GLY A 55 11.91 31.38 -23.16
C GLY A 55 13.03 32.09 -22.38
N THR A 56 12.89 33.40 -22.12
CA THR A 56 13.88 34.21 -21.39
C THR A 56 13.74 34.00 -19.89
N HIS A 57 12.50 34.08 -19.38
CA HIS A 57 12.20 33.95 -17.97
C HIS A 57 11.73 32.54 -17.58
N ASN A 58 11.09 31.83 -18.52
CA ASN A 58 10.70 30.43 -18.43
C ASN A 58 9.98 30.05 -17.12
N CYS A 59 9.09 30.92 -16.62
CA CYS A 59 8.35 30.64 -15.39
C CYS A 59 7.35 29.47 -15.53
N THR A 60 7.08 29.03 -16.76
CA THR A 60 6.31 27.81 -17.05
C THR A 60 6.91 26.57 -16.39
N ALA A 61 8.24 26.50 -16.24
CA ALA A 61 8.93 25.39 -15.59
C ALA A 61 8.61 25.24 -14.10
N TYR A 62 8.09 26.30 -13.46
CA TYR A 62 7.76 26.34 -12.04
C TYR A 62 6.25 26.35 -11.77
N LEU A 63 5.41 26.13 -12.79
CA LEU A 63 3.97 26.32 -12.67
C LEU A 63 3.33 25.38 -11.63
N ASN A 64 3.85 24.17 -11.46
CA ASN A 64 3.37 23.24 -10.44
C ASN A 64 3.65 23.77 -9.02
N GLU A 65 4.87 24.19 -8.76
CA GLU A 65 5.32 24.71 -7.47
C GLU A 65 4.62 26.03 -7.13
N ILE A 66 4.48 26.93 -8.12
CA ILE A 66 3.74 28.18 -8.00
C ILE A 66 2.27 27.88 -7.67
N SER A 67 1.61 27.02 -8.46
CA SER A 67 0.20 26.72 -8.30
C SER A 67 -0.08 26.06 -6.95
N GLY A 68 0.71 25.07 -6.54
CA GLY A 68 0.56 24.42 -5.23
C GLY A 68 0.71 25.41 -4.06
N CYS A 69 1.63 26.36 -4.17
CA CYS A 69 1.78 27.42 -3.17
C CYS A 69 0.62 28.41 -3.16
N LEU A 70 0.11 28.80 -4.32
CA LEU A 70 -1.02 29.71 -4.45
C LEU A 70 -2.31 29.06 -3.93
N THR A 71 -2.60 27.81 -4.29
CA THR A 71 -3.85 27.14 -3.89
C THR A 71 -3.86 26.74 -2.42
N ASP A 72 -2.69 26.43 -1.84
CA ASP A 72 -2.52 26.22 -0.40
C ASP A 72 -3.50 25.19 0.17
N GLY A 73 -3.55 24.01 -0.46
CA GLY A 73 -4.43 22.92 -0.01
C GLY A 73 -5.89 23.05 -0.43
N ARG A 74 -6.24 23.98 -1.33
CA ARG A 74 -7.62 24.21 -1.82
C ARG A 74 -7.74 23.89 -3.30
N ASP A 75 -8.92 23.47 -3.74
CA ASP A 75 -9.20 23.18 -5.14
C ASP A 75 -10.35 24.06 -5.62
N SER A 76 -10.01 24.99 -6.50
CA SER A 76 -10.93 25.98 -7.07
C SER A 76 -11.31 25.68 -8.52
N THR A 77 -11.08 24.45 -9.00
CA THR A 77 -11.31 24.07 -10.41
C THR A 77 -12.74 24.37 -10.87
N GLN A 78 -13.74 24.16 -10.02
CA GLN A 78 -15.13 24.46 -10.35
C GLN A 78 -15.39 25.97 -10.51
N CYS A 79 -14.71 26.82 -9.74
CA CYS A 79 -14.78 28.27 -9.92
C CYS A 79 -14.16 28.65 -11.27
N CYS A 80 -12.94 28.19 -11.53
CA CYS A 80 -12.22 28.49 -12.77
C CYS A 80 -13.00 28.07 -14.01
N ALA A 81 -13.58 26.86 -14.02
CA ALA A 81 -14.41 26.39 -15.13
C ALA A 81 -15.67 27.26 -15.37
N ARG A 82 -16.20 27.92 -14.34
CA ARG A 82 -17.41 28.75 -14.44
C ARG A 82 -17.13 30.21 -14.79
N THR A 83 -15.99 30.74 -14.37
CA THR A 83 -15.64 32.16 -14.53
C THR A 83 -14.59 32.39 -15.62
N ALA A 84 -14.09 31.32 -16.24
CA ALA A 84 -13.19 31.39 -17.38
C ALA A 84 -13.72 32.35 -18.45
N ARG A 85 -12.81 33.16 -18.97
CA ARG A 85 -13.10 34.04 -20.10
C ARG A 85 -13.37 33.22 -21.35
N ASP A 86 -12.61 32.14 -21.51
CA ASP A 86 -12.82 31.12 -22.53
C ASP A 86 -12.81 29.73 -21.88
N PRO A 87 -13.99 29.10 -21.69
CA PRO A 87 -14.10 27.77 -21.09
C PRO A 87 -13.57 26.62 -21.96
N GLU A 88 -13.32 26.84 -23.27
CA GLU A 88 -12.75 25.81 -24.14
C GLU A 88 -11.23 25.67 -23.93
N GLU A 89 -10.58 26.74 -23.49
CA GLU A 89 -9.15 26.81 -23.19
C GLU A 89 -8.87 26.39 -21.74
N GLN A 90 -8.74 25.09 -21.49
CA GLN A 90 -8.68 24.51 -20.13
C GLN A 90 -7.28 24.06 -19.69
N ALA A 91 -6.27 24.14 -20.56
CA ALA A 91 -4.93 23.58 -20.32
C ALA A 91 -4.24 24.09 -19.04
N CYS A 92 -4.62 25.28 -18.56
CA CYS A 92 -4.10 25.91 -17.35
C CYS A 92 -5.01 25.76 -16.11
N PHE A 93 -6.17 25.09 -16.22
CA PHE A 93 -7.09 24.94 -15.07
C PHE A 93 -6.52 24.08 -13.94
N GLY A 94 -5.51 23.25 -14.23
CA GLY A 94 -4.73 22.57 -13.19
C GLY A 94 -4.12 23.52 -12.16
N MET A 95 -3.85 24.77 -12.54
CA MET A 95 -3.40 25.81 -11.61
C MET A 95 -4.40 26.05 -10.47
N CYS A 96 -5.69 25.87 -10.72
CA CYS A 96 -6.76 26.03 -9.72
C CYS A 96 -6.83 24.88 -8.72
N ALA A 97 -6.30 23.71 -9.10
CA ALA A 97 -6.17 22.54 -8.25
C ALA A 97 -4.78 22.46 -7.59
N GLY A 98 -3.83 23.31 -7.99
CA GLY A 98 -2.43 23.24 -7.54
C GLY A 98 -1.64 22.09 -8.18
N ASP A 99 -2.14 21.55 -9.30
CA ASP A 99 -1.56 20.41 -10.03
C ASP A 99 -1.75 20.65 -11.53
N VAL A 100 -0.70 21.13 -12.19
CA VAL A 100 -0.70 21.44 -13.63
C VAL A 100 -0.26 20.18 -14.39
N SER A 101 -1.19 19.63 -15.17
CA SER A 101 -0.98 18.38 -15.89
C SER A 101 0.19 18.48 -16.88
N PRO A 102 1.11 17.50 -16.92
CA PRO A 102 2.18 17.43 -17.92
C PRO A 102 1.69 16.99 -19.31
N SER A 103 0.40 16.68 -19.49
CA SER A 103 -0.16 16.21 -20.77
C SER A 103 -0.39 17.31 -21.81
N GLU A 104 -0.39 18.58 -21.41
CA GLU A 104 -0.79 19.69 -22.26
C GLU A 104 0.36 20.19 -23.13
N THR A 105 0.06 20.63 -24.37
CA THR A 105 1.09 21.25 -25.20
C THR A 105 1.43 22.63 -24.68
N TYR A 106 2.69 23.06 -24.84
CA TYR A 106 3.12 24.41 -24.47
C TYR A 106 2.23 25.50 -25.09
N ARG A 107 1.74 25.30 -26.32
CA ARG A 107 0.86 26.24 -27.00
C ARG A 107 -0.45 26.42 -26.24
N ASP A 108 -1.13 25.31 -25.93
CA ASP A 108 -2.45 25.34 -25.30
C ASP A 108 -2.37 25.92 -23.88
N LEU A 109 -1.30 25.59 -23.16
CA LEU A 109 -1.00 26.15 -21.85
C LEU A 109 -0.87 27.68 -21.90
N ILE A 110 -0.09 28.21 -22.83
CA ILE A 110 0.11 29.67 -22.98
C ILE A 110 -1.17 30.36 -23.44
N SER A 111 -1.93 29.78 -24.37
CA SER A 111 -3.23 30.31 -24.80
C SER A 111 -4.20 30.43 -23.62
N CYS A 112 -4.33 29.36 -22.83
CA CYS A 112 -5.16 29.35 -21.63
C CYS A 112 -4.70 30.42 -20.63
N ILE A 113 -3.39 30.50 -20.33
CA ILE A 113 -2.86 31.50 -19.41
C ILE A 113 -3.15 32.93 -19.90
N ALA A 114 -2.99 33.21 -21.19
CA ALA A 114 -3.25 34.53 -21.74
C ALA A 114 -4.72 34.96 -21.52
N LEU A 115 -5.66 34.02 -21.60
CA LEU A 115 -7.11 34.28 -21.53
C LEU A 115 -7.68 34.20 -20.11
N ASN A 116 -7.24 33.22 -19.33
CA ASN A 116 -7.94 32.78 -18.12
C ASN A 116 -7.17 33.10 -16.82
N LEU A 117 -5.91 33.56 -16.87
CA LEU A 117 -5.11 33.82 -15.66
C LEU A 117 -5.76 34.77 -14.64
N PRO A 118 -6.40 35.90 -15.02
CA PRO A 118 -7.10 36.75 -14.05
C PRO A 118 -8.20 36.01 -13.29
N SER A 119 -9.04 35.25 -14.01
CA SER A 119 -10.09 34.42 -13.41
C SER A 119 -9.52 33.35 -12.48
N ILE A 120 -8.37 32.77 -12.80
CA ILE A 120 -7.70 31.79 -11.96
C ILE A 120 -7.31 32.41 -10.61
N TYR A 121 -6.68 33.59 -10.64
CA TYR A 121 -6.26 34.29 -9.42
C TYR A 121 -7.46 34.72 -8.58
N ASP A 122 -8.52 35.25 -9.19
CA ASP A 122 -9.75 35.63 -8.49
C ASP A 122 -10.38 34.42 -7.76
N CYS A 123 -10.43 33.27 -8.42
CA CYS A 123 -10.93 32.03 -7.83
C CYS A 123 -10.05 31.55 -6.67
N ILE A 124 -8.73 31.57 -6.82
CA ILE A 124 -7.78 31.20 -5.76
C ILE A 124 -7.95 32.14 -4.56
N LEU A 125 -7.98 33.46 -4.78
CA LEU A 125 -8.10 34.45 -3.72
C LEU A 125 -9.41 34.30 -2.96
N LYS A 126 -10.52 34.08 -3.67
CA LYS A 126 -11.83 33.82 -3.06
C LYS A 126 -11.79 32.57 -2.18
N SER A 127 -11.14 31.50 -2.63
CA SER A 127 -11.09 30.21 -1.94
C SER A 127 -10.53 30.30 -0.52
N TYR A 128 -9.64 31.26 -0.25
CA TYR A 128 -9.04 31.44 1.08
C TYR A 128 -10.06 31.73 2.17
N SER A 129 -11.21 32.29 1.83
CA SER A 129 -12.29 32.60 2.76
C SER A 129 -13.51 31.68 2.64
N THR A 130 -13.58 30.86 1.58
CA THR A 130 -14.77 30.07 1.25
C THR A 130 -14.54 28.57 1.23
N VAL A 131 -13.28 28.11 1.31
CA VAL A 131 -12.93 26.69 1.19
C VAL A 131 -11.96 26.27 2.31
N PRO A 132 -12.18 25.10 2.96
CA PRO A 132 -11.22 24.51 3.89
C PRO A 132 -9.96 24.01 3.18
N THR A 133 -8.83 24.00 3.90
CA THR A 133 -7.63 23.28 3.45
C THR A 133 -7.86 21.77 3.48
N GLN A 134 -6.93 20.98 2.93
CA GLN A 134 -7.03 19.52 2.95
C GLN A 134 -7.10 18.94 4.39
N PRO A 135 -7.82 17.83 4.60
CA PRO A 135 -7.71 17.02 5.82
C PRO A 135 -6.26 16.62 6.11
N GLN A 136 -5.94 16.38 7.38
CA GLN A 136 -4.56 16.11 7.83
C GLN A 136 -4.45 14.73 8.46
N ASN A 137 -3.24 14.16 8.52
CA ASN A 137 -2.92 12.96 9.31
C ASN A 137 -3.89 11.78 9.09
N LEU A 138 -4.13 11.47 7.83
CA LEU A 138 -4.85 10.31 7.37
C LEU A 138 -4.08 9.04 7.74
N ARG A 139 -4.76 8.15 8.44
CA ARG A 139 -4.23 6.88 8.92
C ARG A 139 -5.32 5.81 9.00
N ILE A 140 -4.89 4.56 9.08
CA ILE A 140 -5.75 3.40 9.25
C ILE A 140 -5.44 2.78 10.61
N GLU A 141 -6.45 2.63 11.44
CA GLU A 141 -6.36 2.00 12.77
C GLU A 141 -7.55 1.02 12.91
N ASP A 142 -7.29 -0.27 13.11
CA ASP A 142 -8.30 -1.31 13.33
C ASP A 142 -9.44 -1.30 12.28
N ASN A 143 -9.10 -1.29 10.98
CA ASN A 143 -10.04 -1.18 9.85
C ASN A 143 -10.90 0.10 9.82
N ILE A 144 -10.52 1.12 10.60
CA ILE A 144 -11.15 2.44 10.59
C ILE A 144 -10.17 3.43 9.99
N LEU A 145 -10.61 4.09 8.92
CA LEU A 145 -9.92 5.23 8.36
C LEU A 145 -10.16 6.44 9.26
N ARG A 146 -9.10 7.10 9.73
CA ARG A 146 -9.14 8.27 10.61
C ARG A 146 -8.31 9.40 10.03
N TRP A 147 -8.77 10.62 10.23
CA TRP A 147 -8.04 11.83 9.85
C TRP A 147 -8.33 12.95 10.83
N GLU A 148 -7.52 14.00 10.74
CA GLU A 148 -7.70 15.26 11.44
C GLU A 148 -8.37 16.28 10.53
N ALA A 149 -9.11 17.20 11.16
CA ALA A 149 -9.78 18.28 10.46
C ALA A 149 -8.76 19.16 9.69
N PRO A 150 -9.22 19.92 8.67
CA PRO A 150 -8.41 20.93 7.99
C PRO A 150 -7.67 21.85 8.97
N LYS A 151 -6.49 22.34 8.57
CA LYS A 151 -5.77 23.33 9.39
C LYS A 151 -6.47 24.68 9.41
N GLU A 152 -7.00 25.10 8.26
CA GLU A 152 -7.69 26.39 8.11
C GLU A 152 -9.13 26.20 7.65
N ASN A 153 -10.00 27.12 8.07
CA ASN A 153 -11.42 27.17 7.73
C ASN A 153 -12.22 25.90 8.05
N VAL A 154 -11.90 25.23 9.17
CA VAL A 154 -12.61 24.02 9.65
C VAL A 154 -14.13 24.24 9.76
N TYR A 155 -14.54 25.44 10.16
CA TYR A 155 -15.96 25.79 10.33
C TYR A 155 -16.75 25.83 9.02
N LEU A 156 -16.07 25.85 7.86
CA LEU A 156 -16.70 25.79 6.53
C LEU A 156 -16.96 24.36 6.06
N VAL A 157 -16.44 23.34 6.75
CA VAL A 157 -16.60 21.94 6.35
C VAL A 157 -18.05 21.52 6.54
N GLU A 158 -18.74 21.27 5.43
CA GLU A 158 -20.11 20.74 5.43
C GLU A 158 -20.12 19.21 5.47
N LYS A 159 -19.16 18.59 4.78
CA LYS A 159 -18.95 17.14 4.72
C LYS A 159 -17.54 16.79 4.21
N TYR A 160 -17.14 15.55 4.47
CA TYR A 160 -15.97 14.90 3.87
C TYR A 160 -16.40 13.91 2.81
N LYS A 161 -15.63 13.83 1.73
CA LYS A 161 -15.73 12.80 0.69
C LYS A 161 -14.54 11.87 0.80
N VAL A 162 -14.80 10.61 1.11
CA VAL A 162 -13.82 9.52 1.15
C VAL A 162 -13.80 8.87 -0.22
N HIS A 163 -12.66 8.95 -0.89
CA HIS A 163 -12.44 8.36 -2.21
C HIS A 163 -11.68 7.05 -2.04
N VAL A 164 -12.24 5.96 -2.56
CA VAL A 164 -11.66 4.61 -2.51
C VAL A 164 -11.59 4.06 -3.92
N THR A 165 -10.38 3.88 -4.46
CA THR A 165 -10.17 3.40 -5.83
C THR A 165 -9.67 1.97 -5.82
N ASP A 166 -10.42 1.05 -6.45
CA ASP A 166 -10.02 -0.34 -6.64
C ASP A 166 -8.93 -0.44 -7.73
N LEU A 167 -7.77 -0.99 -7.35
CA LEU A 167 -6.61 -1.20 -8.22
C LEU A 167 -6.48 -2.63 -8.73
N SER A 168 -7.38 -3.55 -8.36
CA SER A 168 -7.31 -4.96 -8.77
C SER A 168 -7.88 -5.21 -10.17
N VAL A 169 -8.64 -4.26 -10.72
CA VAL A 169 -9.22 -4.32 -12.07
C VAL A 169 -8.46 -3.43 -13.05
N LYS A 170 -8.34 -3.87 -14.32
CA LYS A 170 -7.71 -3.07 -15.40
C LYS A 170 -8.40 -1.72 -15.61
N GLN A 171 -9.69 -1.64 -15.28
CA GLN A 171 -10.46 -0.41 -15.25
C GLN A 171 -10.77 -0.09 -13.79
N THR A 172 -10.09 0.91 -13.24
CA THR A 172 -10.22 1.33 -11.84
C THR A 172 -11.64 1.82 -11.58
N THR A 173 -12.28 1.30 -10.52
CA THR A 173 -13.57 1.80 -10.05
C THR A 173 -13.36 2.64 -8.80
N GLU A 174 -13.89 3.87 -8.82
CA GLU A 174 -13.84 4.78 -7.68
C GLU A 174 -15.18 4.73 -6.92
N ILE A 175 -15.10 4.52 -5.61
CA ILE A 175 -16.22 4.59 -4.68
C ILE A 175 -16.05 5.87 -3.87
N ILE A 176 -17.06 6.75 -3.94
CA ILE A 176 -17.09 8.00 -3.17
C ILE A 176 -18.14 7.86 -2.07
N LYS A 177 -17.75 8.11 -0.82
CA LYS A 177 -18.64 8.08 0.35
C LYS A 177 -18.59 9.40 1.10
N GLU A 178 -19.77 9.90 1.49
CA GLU A 178 -19.88 11.16 2.21
C GLU A 178 -20.07 10.91 3.72
N THR A 179 -19.40 11.69 4.55
CA THR A 179 -19.54 11.62 6.01
C THR A 179 -19.25 12.97 6.65
N LYS A 180 -19.88 13.24 7.81
CA LYS A 180 -19.53 14.39 8.66
C LYS A 180 -18.53 14.03 9.76
N ASN A 181 -18.31 12.74 9.99
CA ASN A 181 -17.39 12.26 11.02
C ASN A 181 -15.95 12.26 10.50
N LEU A 182 -14.99 12.45 11.39
CA LEU A 182 -13.54 12.31 11.14
C LEU A 182 -13.07 10.85 11.09
N ARG A 183 -13.99 9.95 10.74
CA ARG A 183 -13.74 8.51 10.64
C ARG A 183 -14.65 7.89 9.59
N PHE A 184 -14.14 6.84 8.95
CA PHE A 184 -14.89 6.03 7.99
C PHE A 184 -14.57 4.55 8.21
N ASP A 185 -15.62 3.74 8.29
CA ASP A 185 -15.50 2.30 8.50
C ASP A 185 -15.24 1.59 7.16
N LEU A 186 -14.10 0.89 7.07
CA LEU A 186 -13.68 0.16 5.88
C LEU A 186 -14.31 -1.24 5.79
N SER A 187 -15.13 -1.66 6.77
CA SER A 187 -15.82 -2.96 6.79
C SER A 187 -16.67 -3.26 5.54
N THR A 188 -17.09 -2.21 4.83
CA THR A 188 -17.89 -2.31 3.59
C THR A 188 -17.05 -2.61 2.34
N ILE A 189 -15.72 -2.60 2.45
CA ILE A 189 -14.78 -2.76 1.33
C ILE A 189 -14.30 -4.21 1.26
N LYS A 190 -14.01 -4.72 0.05
CA LYS A 190 -13.60 -6.10 -0.15
C LYS A 190 -12.20 -6.35 0.42
N THR A 191 -12.10 -7.33 1.31
CA THR A 191 -10.83 -7.82 1.84
C THR A 191 -9.94 -8.42 0.74
N GLY A 192 -8.62 -8.23 0.83
CA GLY A 192 -7.64 -8.81 -0.11
C GLY A 192 -7.51 -8.08 -1.45
N THR A 193 -8.28 -7.02 -1.67
CA THR A 193 -8.20 -6.15 -2.85
C THR A 193 -7.26 -4.97 -2.58
N ARG A 194 -6.53 -4.51 -3.61
CA ARG A 194 -5.68 -3.32 -3.51
C ARG A 194 -6.52 -2.07 -3.74
N TYR A 195 -6.46 -1.13 -2.81
CA TYR A 195 -7.11 0.17 -2.94
C TYR A 195 -6.14 1.31 -2.73
N THR A 196 -6.44 2.45 -3.34
CA THR A 196 -5.95 3.75 -2.88
C THR A 196 -7.07 4.53 -2.23
N VAL A 197 -6.75 5.21 -1.14
CA VAL A 197 -7.72 5.97 -0.36
C VAL A 197 -7.18 7.36 -0.06
N TYR A 198 -8.02 8.37 -0.27
CA TYR A 198 -7.76 9.76 0.12
C TYR A 198 -9.08 10.44 0.52
N ILE A 199 -9.00 11.56 1.24
CA ILE A 199 -10.16 12.33 1.69
C ILE A 199 -10.07 13.76 1.18
N VAL A 200 -11.23 14.30 0.81
CA VAL A 200 -11.41 15.71 0.48
C VAL A 200 -12.47 16.31 1.43
N ALA A 201 -12.25 17.53 1.89
CA ALA A 201 -13.25 18.32 2.61
C ALA A 201 -14.05 19.18 1.61
N GLU A 202 -15.36 19.29 1.81
CA GLU A 202 -16.25 20.07 0.95
C GLU A 202 -17.01 21.13 1.75
N SER A 203 -17.24 22.26 1.08
CA SER A 203 -17.99 23.43 1.56
C SER A 203 -18.85 23.96 0.41
N SER A 204 -19.81 24.83 0.71
CA SER A 204 -20.57 25.56 -0.33
C SER A 204 -19.70 26.36 -1.30
N GLY A 205 -18.49 26.77 -0.90
CA GLY A 205 -17.57 27.54 -1.72
C GLY A 205 -16.67 26.71 -2.64
N GLY A 206 -16.64 25.38 -2.49
CA GLY A 206 -15.73 24.50 -3.21
C GLY A 206 -15.19 23.37 -2.33
N ARG A 207 -14.10 22.74 -2.77
CA ARG A 207 -13.51 21.58 -2.11
C ARG A 207 -12.03 21.80 -1.81
N SER A 208 -11.50 21.11 -0.80
CA SER A 208 -10.07 21.10 -0.53
C SER A 208 -9.31 20.30 -1.61
N GLN A 209 -7.98 20.40 -1.62
CA GLN A 209 -7.15 19.36 -2.21
C GLN A 209 -7.32 18.03 -1.45
N SER A 210 -6.86 16.94 -2.06
CA SER A 210 -6.79 15.63 -1.42
C SER A 210 -5.85 15.63 -0.22
N SER A 211 -6.20 14.86 0.80
CA SER A 211 -5.23 14.41 1.81
C SER A 211 -4.08 13.64 1.15
N GLU A 212 -3.08 13.29 1.94
CA GLU A 212 -2.17 12.21 1.59
C GLU A 212 -2.95 10.96 1.14
N GLN A 213 -2.41 10.26 0.15
CA GLN A 213 -3.02 9.07 -0.40
C GLN A 213 -2.43 7.84 0.26
N LEU A 214 -3.29 7.03 0.89
CA LEU A 214 -2.90 5.74 1.44
C LEU A 214 -3.16 4.64 0.42
N MET A 215 -2.23 3.69 0.32
CA MET A 215 -2.48 2.42 -0.34
C MET A 215 -2.80 1.38 0.72
N MET A 216 -3.94 0.71 0.58
CA MET A 216 -4.35 -0.40 1.43
C MET A 216 -4.54 -1.67 0.60
N GLY A 217 -4.27 -2.82 1.20
CA GLY A 217 -4.25 -4.08 0.47
C GLY A 217 -3.03 -4.22 -0.46
N GLY A 218 -2.66 -5.47 -0.75
CA GLY A 218 -1.46 -5.77 -1.56
C GLY A 218 -0.61 -6.92 -1.04
N GLY A 219 -0.96 -7.49 0.11
CA GLY A 219 -0.52 -8.83 0.48
C GLY A 219 -1.30 -9.86 -0.35
N HIS A 220 -0.64 -10.55 -1.28
CA HIS A 220 -1.24 -11.73 -1.89
C HIS A 220 -1.05 -12.89 -0.92
N VAL A 221 -2.17 -13.40 -0.42
CA VAL A 221 -2.21 -14.58 0.43
C VAL A 221 -2.62 -15.76 -0.42
N GLU A 222 -1.76 -16.76 -0.48
CA GLU A 222 -2.05 -18.03 -1.11
C GLU A 222 -2.05 -19.12 -0.04
N GLY A 223 -3.22 -19.69 0.25
CA GLY A 223 -3.32 -20.87 1.12
C GLY A 223 -2.64 -22.06 0.44
N HIS A 224 -1.78 -22.78 1.15
CA HIS A 224 -1.06 -23.92 0.57
C HIS A 224 -1.99 -25.06 0.13
N THR A 225 -3.18 -25.14 0.71
CA THR A 225 -4.22 -26.09 0.31
C THR A 225 -5.60 -25.55 0.67
N THR A 226 -6.61 -25.92 -0.12
CA THR A 226 -8.03 -25.64 0.15
C THR A 226 -8.71 -26.72 0.99
N ARG A 227 -8.01 -27.82 1.27
CA ARG A 227 -8.50 -28.97 2.04
C ARG A 227 -7.41 -29.48 2.99
N VAL A 228 -7.77 -29.75 4.24
CA VAL A 228 -6.83 -30.26 5.23
C VAL A 228 -7.33 -31.56 5.82
N LEU A 229 -6.42 -32.53 5.90
CA LEU A 229 -6.68 -33.87 6.39
C LEU A 229 -6.39 -33.89 7.88
N ALA A 230 -7.37 -34.29 8.67
CA ALA A 230 -7.25 -34.39 10.12
C ALA A 230 -7.75 -35.76 10.57
N SER A 231 -7.11 -36.33 11.60
CA SER A 231 -7.60 -37.56 12.21
C SER A 231 -8.94 -37.29 12.91
N ALA A 232 -9.82 -38.29 12.97
CA ALA A 232 -11.16 -38.16 13.55
C ALA A 232 -11.18 -37.73 15.03
N GLY A 233 -10.02 -37.65 15.70
CA GLY A 233 -9.84 -37.16 17.08
C GLY A 233 -8.84 -36.01 17.21
N ALA A 234 -8.46 -35.33 16.11
CA ALA A 234 -7.52 -34.22 16.17
C ALA A 234 -8.15 -33.01 16.88
N ALA A 235 -7.50 -32.53 17.96
CA ALA A 235 -7.93 -31.35 18.70
C ALA A 235 -7.60 -30.02 17.98
N SER A 236 -6.68 -30.04 17.02
CA SER A 236 -6.25 -28.88 16.25
C SER A 236 -5.76 -29.29 14.85
N VAL A 237 -5.87 -28.37 13.89
CA VAL A 237 -5.41 -28.55 12.50
C VAL A 237 -4.50 -27.37 12.14
N ILE A 238 -3.39 -27.62 11.44
CA ILE A 238 -2.44 -26.59 11.03
C ILE A 238 -2.75 -26.15 9.59
N LEU A 239 -2.86 -24.84 9.39
CA LEU A 239 -3.09 -24.22 8.10
C LEU A 239 -1.85 -23.42 7.70
N GLY A 240 -1.36 -23.64 6.49
CA GLY A 240 -0.22 -22.89 5.94
C GLY A 240 -0.68 -21.90 4.86
N CYS A 241 -0.08 -20.71 4.84
CA CYS A 241 -0.23 -19.75 3.74
C CYS A 241 1.11 -19.11 3.35
N THR A 242 1.24 -18.73 2.08
CA THR A 242 2.31 -17.86 1.60
C THR A 242 1.78 -16.43 1.49
N ILE A 243 2.52 -15.47 2.04
CA ILE A 243 2.19 -14.04 1.96
C ILE A 243 3.25 -13.35 1.10
N LYS A 244 2.85 -12.79 -0.03
CA LYS A 244 3.68 -11.91 -0.86
C LYS A 244 3.27 -10.46 -0.59
N SER A 245 4.10 -9.70 0.12
CA SER A 245 3.87 -8.27 0.40
C SER A 245 5.11 -7.45 0.03
N LYS A 246 4.89 -6.21 -0.45
CA LYS A 246 5.95 -5.21 -0.66
C LYS A 246 6.22 -4.36 0.59
N HIS A 247 5.45 -4.54 1.66
CA HIS A 247 5.55 -3.75 2.89
C HIS A 247 6.38 -4.50 3.95
N GLU A 248 7.20 -3.76 4.70
CA GLU A 248 8.09 -4.32 5.74
C GLU A 248 7.34 -4.77 7.01
N ARG A 249 6.15 -4.21 7.27
CA ARG A 249 5.27 -4.56 8.38
C ARG A 249 3.93 -5.05 7.84
N ALA A 250 3.43 -6.15 8.41
CA ALA A 250 2.11 -6.71 8.11
C ALA A 250 1.57 -7.39 9.38
N SER A 251 0.28 -7.20 9.63
CA SER A 251 -0.48 -7.93 10.65
C SER A 251 -1.27 -9.07 9.98
N ILE A 252 -1.27 -10.25 10.59
CA ILE A 252 -1.90 -11.45 10.02
C ILE A 252 -3.07 -11.85 10.91
N GLU A 253 -4.23 -12.08 10.31
CA GLU A 253 -5.44 -12.44 11.04
C GLU A 253 -6.16 -13.62 10.36
N TRP A 254 -6.43 -14.67 11.14
CA TRP A 254 -7.16 -15.85 10.70
C TRP A 254 -8.63 -15.71 11.05
N GLU A 255 -9.52 -16.03 10.11
CA GLU A 255 -10.96 -16.04 10.35
C GLU A 255 -11.60 -17.35 9.87
N ARG A 256 -12.59 -17.84 10.62
CA ARG A 256 -13.40 -19.00 10.26
C ARG A 256 -14.83 -18.56 9.96
N LYS A 257 -15.35 -18.98 8.81
CA LYS A 257 -16.77 -18.85 8.51
C LYS A 257 -17.57 -19.94 9.23
N ASN A 258 -18.51 -19.54 10.07
CA ASN A 258 -19.44 -20.47 10.68
C ASN A 258 -20.55 -20.87 9.69
N LYS A 259 -21.29 -21.94 10.02
CA LYS A 259 -22.42 -22.44 9.22
C LYS A 259 -23.51 -21.38 8.99
N ASN A 260 -23.60 -20.39 9.87
CA ASN A 260 -24.59 -19.28 9.78
C ASN A 260 -24.15 -18.18 8.82
N GLY A 261 -22.94 -18.26 8.27
CA GLY A 261 -22.37 -17.24 7.38
C GLY A 261 -21.47 -16.22 8.06
N ASP A 262 -21.49 -16.14 9.39
CA ASP A 262 -20.69 -15.20 10.18
C ASP A 262 -19.21 -15.59 10.28
N TRP A 263 -18.33 -14.60 10.34
CA TRP A 263 -16.88 -14.76 10.46
C TRP A 263 -16.43 -14.61 11.91
N ASN A 264 -15.53 -15.47 12.37
CA ASN A 264 -14.95 -15.39 13.72
C ASN A 264 -13.44 -15.52 13.66
N LYS A 265 -12.75 -14.65 14.41
CA LYS A 265 -11.29 -14.68 14.56
C LYS A 265 -10.82 -16.00 15.17
N VAL A 266 -9.73 -16.54 14.66
CA VAL A 266 -9.07 -17.77 15.16
C VAL A 266 -7.76 -17.37 15.84
N GLU A 267 -7.59 -17.73 17.10
CA GLU A 267 -6.35 -17.46 17.85
C GLU A 267 -5.22 -18.42 17.44
N GLY A 268 -4.03 -17.90 17.09
CA GLY A 268 -2.87 -18.70 16.71
C GLY A 268 -1.56 -17.90 16.56
N ILE A 269 -0.43 -18.53 16.88
CA ILE A 269 0.91 -17.92 16.90
C ILE A 269 1.54 -17.98 15.49
N SER A 270 1.77 -16.83 14.85
CA SER A 270 2.47 -16.75 13.56
C SER A 270 3.99 -16.61 13.73
N LYS A 271 4.81 -17.46 13.08
CA LYS A 271 6.26 -17.28 12.94
C LYS A 271 6.68 -17.24 11.46
N LYS A 272 7.64 -16.38 11.13
CA LYS A 272 8.15 -16.08 9.78
C LYS A 272 9.42 -16.90 9.46
N MET A 273 9.57 -17.41 8.23
CA MET A 273 10.80 -18.08 7.73
C MET A 273 11.15 -17.62 6.29
N THR A 274 12.45 -17.63 5.95
CA THR A 274 13.07 -17.14 4.69
C THR A 274 13.95 -18.22 4.02
N THR A 275 14.11 -18.22 2.69
CA THR A 275 14.69 -19.31 1.83
C THR A 275 15.86 -18.91 0.89
N SER A 276 16.60 -19.90 0.31
CA SER A 276 17.41 -19.78 -0.93
C SER A 276 17.73 -21.11 -1.72
N ASN A 277 17.50 -21.10 -3.06
CA ASN A 277 18.34 -21.42 -4.27
C ASN A 277 18.90 -22.79 -4.82
N CYS A 278 18.38 -24.00 -4.56
CA CYS A 278 18.82 -25.23 -5.31
C CYS A 278 17.73 -25.93 -6.17
N THR A 279 16.70 -25.21 -6.61
CA THR A 279 15.40 -25.78 -7.00
C THR A 279 15.24 -26.26 -8.46
N SER A 280 16.31 -26.55 -9.22
CA SER A 280 16.18 -26.74 -10.68
C SER A 280 16.08 -28.19 -11.20
N MET A 281 16.02 -29.23 -10.35
CA MET A 281 16.01 -30.63 -10.83
C MET A 281 14.76 -31.46 -10.51
N CYS A 282 13.70 -30.86 -9.94
CA CYS A 282 12.46 -31.57 -9.61
C CYS A 282 11.27 -31.27 -10.56
N THR A 283 11.55 -30.70 -11.73
CA THR A 283 10.53 -30.24 -12.69
C THR A 283 10.39 -31.10 -13.94
N THR A 284 11.06 -32.24 -14.04
CA THR A 284 10.85 -33.15 -15.18
C THR A 284 9.77 -34.17 -14.89
N ASN A 285 8.63 -33.87 -15.50
CA ASN A 285 7.38 -34.61 -15.57
C ASN A 285 7.56 -36.02 -16.19
N GLN A 286 8.23 -36.94 -15.50
CA GLN A 286 8.33 -38.35 -15.91
C GLN A 286 7.60 -39.26 -14.92
N LYS A 287 6.61 -39.97 -15.46
CA LYS A 287 5.82 -40.99 -14.77
C LYS A 287 6.72 -41.99 -14.03
N ARG A 288 6.49 -42.11 -12.72
CA ARG A 288 6.76 -43.27 -11.84
C ARG A 288 7.86 -44.23 -12.34
N ARG A 289 9.12 -43.96 -12.04
CA ARG A 289 10.13 -45.01 -11.84
C ARG A 289 11.04 -44.62 -10.69
N GLN A 290 11.26 -45.57 -9.77
CA GLN A 290 12.22 -45.44 -8.68
C GLN A 290 13.61 -45.13 -9.25
N ILE A 291 14.24 -44.06 -8.79
CA ILE A 291 15.63 -43.73 -9.17
C ILE A 291 16.56 -44.66 -8.39
N ARG A 292 17.43 -45.41 -9.09
CA ARG A 292 18.48 -46.24 -8.46
C ARG A 292 19.75 -45.40 -8.29
N PRO A 293 20.23 -45.15 -7.05
CA PRO A 293 21.31 -44.19 -6.78
C PRO A 293 22.68 -44.52 -7.40
N GLY A 294 22.94 -45.79 -7.77
CA GLY A 294 24.25 -46.24 -8.23
C GLY A 294 24.72 -45.73 -9.59
N ALA A 295 23.90 -44.99 -10.33
CA ALA A 295 24.22 -44.56 -11.70
C ALA A 295 24.79 -43.12 -11.82
N TYR A 296 24.89 -42.36 -10.72
CA TYR A 296 25.11 -40.90 -10.79
C TYR A 296 26.29 -40.37 -9.96
N LEU A 297 27.15 -41.24 -9.42
CA LEU A 297 28.44 -40.84 -8.83
C LEU A 297 29.55 -41.48 -9.68
N PRO A 298 30.56 -40.70 -10.15
CA PRO A 298 31.21 -39.61 -9.41
C PRO A 298 31.41 -38.27 -10.18
N TYR A 299 30.65 -37.96 -11.24
CA TYR A 299 31.00 -36.83 -12.13
C TYR A 299 30.40 -35.45 -11.76
N HIS A 300 29.36 -35.37 -10.92
CA HIS A 300 28.82 -34.11 -10.41
C HIS A 300 28.63 -34.20 -8.89
N ASN A 301 29.28 -33.30 -8.16
CA ASN A 301 29.41 -33.35 -6.70
C ASN A 301 28.14 -32.82 -6.00
N CYS A 302 26.99 -33.46 -6.23
CA CYS A 302 25.72 -33.14 -5.58
C CYS A 302 25.47 -33.99 -4.32
N SER A 303 26.53 -34.44 -3.65
CA SER A 303 26.45 -35.27 -2.43
C SER A 303 25.72 -34.55 -1.29
N GLU A 304 25.85 -33.22 -1.22
CA GLU A 304 25.10 -32.39 -0.29
C GLU A 304 23.60 -32.34 -0.61
N GLU A 305 23.17 -32.67 -1.83
CA GLU A 305 21.78 -32.60 -2.28
C GLU A 305 21.07 -33.96 -2.38
N MET A 306 21.64 -35.02 -1.80
CA MET A 306 20.93 -36.29 -1.63
C MET A 306 19.59 -36.08 -0.90
N HIS A 307 19.50 -35.06 -0.03
CA HIS A 307 18.27 -34.64 0.64
C HIS A 307 17.21 -34.14 -0.36
N ASN A 308 17.58 -33.37 -1.38
CA ASN A 308 16.66 -32.84 -2.39
C ASN A 308 16.16 -33.97 -3.29
N LEU A 309 17.03 -34.91 -3.64
CA LEU A 309 16.69 -36.08 -4.44
C LEU A 309 15.67 -36.98 -3.71
N MET A 310 15.84 -37.18 -2.40
CA MET A 310 14.86 -37.92 -1.57
C MET A 310 13.57 -37.10 -1.37
N GLN A 311 13.64 -35.81 -1.08
CA GLN A 311 12.46 -34.94 -0.94
C GLN A 311 11.59 -34.90 -2.21
N CYS A 312 12.18 -35.00 -3.40
CA CYS A 312 11.43 -35.03 -4.66
C CYS A 312 10.82 -36.40 -5.00
N THR A 313 11.30 -37.49 -4.40
CA THR A 313 10.61 -38.80 -4.49
C THR A 313 9.51 -38.97 -3.43
N ILE A 314 9.45 -38.06 -2.43
CA ILE A 314 8.54 -38.08 -1.26
C ILE A 314 7.44 -37.00 -1.38
N ALA A 315 7.18 -36.46 -2.57
CA ALA A 315 6.40 -35.23 -2.81
C ALA A 315 4.99 -35.12 -2.15
N GLU A 316 4.44 -36.18 -1.57
CA GLU A 316 3.12 -36.17 -0.93
C GLU A 316 3.04 -36.83 0.48
N ALA A 317 4.13 -37.32 1.08
CA ALA A 317 4.03 -38.05 2.35
C ALA A 317 4.22 -37.14 3.59
N GLN A 318 3.14 -36.96 4.38
CA GLN A 318 3.13 -36.23 5.66
C GLN A 318 3.35 -37.19 6.84
N SER A 319 4.50 -37.88 6.83
CA SER A 319 4.77 -39.01 7.73
C SER A 319 5.42 -38.59 9.07
N GLY A 320 5.62 -37.30 9.29
CA GLY A 320 6.29 -36.73 10.47
C GLY A 320 5.69 -37.18 11.80
N PRO A 321 4.36 -37.10 11.99
CA PRO A 321 3.70 -37.59 13.21
C PRO A 321 3.91 -39.08 13.48
N CYS A 322 3.88 -39.92 12.43
CA CYS A 322 4.15 -41.36 12.56
C CYS A 322 5.60 -41.61 12.97
N CYS A 323 6.56 -40.90 12.38
CA CYS A 323 7.97 -41.02 12.75
C CYS A 323 8.25 -40.59 14.20
N ILE A 324 7.60 -39.53 14.68
CA ILE A 324 7.68 -39.13 16.08
C ILE A 324 7.15 -40.26 16.99
N PHE A 325 6.02 -40.87 16.62
CA PHE A 325 5.46 -42.00 17.35
C PHE A 325 6.39 -43.22 17.37
N LYS A 326 7.07 -43.50 16.26
CA LYS A 326 8.10 -44.55 16.13
C LYS A 326 9.44 -44.17 16.77
N LYS A 327 9.50 -43.04 17.49
CA LYS A 327 10.68 -42.53 18.21
C LYS A 327 11.88 -42.25 17.29
N VAL A 328 11.62 -41.86 16.04
CA VAL A 328 12.66 -41.36 15.15
C VAL A 328 13.21 -40.04 15.74
N PRO A 329 14.53 -39.90 15.90
CA PRO A 329 15.13 -38.70 16.49
C PRO A 329 14.72 -37.44 15.74
N TYR A 330 14.56 -36.34 16.48
CA TYR A 330 14.08 -35.07 15.94
C TYR A 330 14.90 -34.59 14.74
N GLN A 331 16.23 -34.70 14.83
CA GLN A 331 17.16 -34.34 13.74
C GLN A 331 16.98 -35.14 12.45
N CYS A 332 16.27 -36.28 12.50
CA CYS A 332 16.00 -37.17 11.36
C CYS A 332 14.59 -37.00 10.78
N LEU A 333 13.72 -36.22 11.43
CA LEU A 333 12.33 -36.04 10.99
C LEU A 333 12.21 -35.34 9.63
N GLY A 334 13.26 -34.65 9.18
CA GLY A 334 13.33 -34.10 7.83
C GLY A 334 13.30 -35.17 6.72
N LEU A 335 13.57 -36.44 7.06
CA LEU A 335 13.39 -37.59 6.15
C LEU A 335 11.95 -38.16 6.16
N CYS A 336 11.15 -37.80 7.16
CA CYS A 336 9.76 -38.23 7.31
C CYS A 336 8.76 -37.21 6.76
N ASP A 337 9.10 -35.94 6.88
CA ASP A 337 8.24 -34.85 6.48
C ASP A 337 9.09 -33.62 6.20
N ARG A 338 8.87 -33.02 5.03
CA ARG A 338 9.57 -31.83 4.55
C ARG A 338 9.43 -30.61 5.48
N SER A 339 8.49 -30.65 6.43
CA SER A 339 8.25 -29.61 7.44
C SER A 339 9.33 -29.54 8.51
N PHE A 340 10.17 -30.58 8.64
CA PHE A 340 11.29 -30.59 9.58
C PHE A 340 12.61 -30.34 8.84
N THR A 341 13.44 -29.47 9.41
CA THR A 341 14.81 -29.29 8.94
C THR A 341 15.65 -30.49 9.36
N LEU A 342 16.24 -31.19 8.39
CA LEU A 342 17.28 -32.16 8.72
C LEU A 342 18.49 -31.41 9.27
N ALA A 343 19.03 -31.89 10.39
CA ALA A 343 20.31 -31.38 10.87
C ALA A 343 21.40 -31.74 9.84
N SER A 344 22.51 -31.02 9.88
CA SER A 344 23.55 -30.89 8.83
C SER A 344 23.86 -32.17 8.02
N PRO A 345 24.42 -32.06 6.80
CA PRO A 345 24.74 -33.22 5.95
C PRO A 345 25.58 -34.33 6.63
N MET A 346 26.43 -33.97 7.61
CA MET A 346 27.18 -34.93 8.43
C MET A 346 26.30 -35.73 9.41
N GLU A 347 25.21 -35.16 9.90
CA GLU A 347 24.29 -35.80 10.86
C GLU A 347 23.26 -36.69 10.17
N ALA A 348 22.98 -36.46 8.88
CA ALA A 348 22.07 -37.25 8.05
C ALA A 348 22.44 -38.75 7.99
N PHE A 349 23.73 -39.09 8.06
CA PHE A 349 24.18 -40.49 8.07
C PHE A 349 23.70 -41.26 9.31
N SER A 350 23.59 -40.60 10.46
CA SER A 350 23.11 -41.22 11.70
C SER A 350 21.64 -41.65 11.61
N CYS A 351 20.87 -41.03 10.70
CA CYS A 351 19.45 -41.28 10.48
C CYS A 351 19.16 -42.55 9.67
N LEU A 352 20.17 -43.14 9.01
CA LEU A 352 20.01 -44.40 8.28
C LEU A 352 19.59 -45.56 9.19
N ASN A 353 19.90 -45.49 10.50
CA ASN A 353 19.48 -46.50 11.48
C ASN A 353 17.96 -46.56 11.67
N TYR A 354 17.22 -45.51 11.29
CA TYR A 354 15.77 -45.41 11.41
C TYR A 354 15.05 -45.55 10.05
N PHE A 355 15.78 -45.95 9.01
CA PHE A 355 15.28 -45.95 7.64
C PHE A 355 14.00 -46.80 7.46
N ASN A 356 13.93 -47.95 8.14
CA ASN A 356 12.78 -48.86 8.02
C ASN A 356 11.51 -48.27 8.65
N GLU A 357 11.64 -47.64 9.82
CA GLU A 357 10.54 -46.95 10.53
C GLU A 357 10.01 -45.78 9.71
N ILE A 358 10.92 -45.03 9.08
CA ILE A 358 10.60 -43.90 8.19
C ILE A 358 9.82 -44.41 6.96
N MET A 359 10.29 -45.47 6.31
CA MET A 359 9.62 -46.04 5.14
C MET A 359 8.25 -46.63 5.45
N HIS A 360 8.07 -47.29 6.61
CA HIS A 360 6.77 -47.78 7.05
C HIS A 360 5.74 -46.64 7.22
N CYS A 361 6.15 -45.54 7.84
CA CYS A 361 5.29 -44.38 8.00
C CYS A 361 4.91 -43.72 6.66
N HIS A 362 5.82 -43.75 5.69
CA HIS A 362 5.54 -43.29 4.32
C HIS A 362 4.51 -44.15 3.61
N GLU A 363 4.53 -45.47 3.79
CA GLU A 363 3.54 -46.36 3.20
C GLU A 363 2.12 -46.16 3.79
N GLU A 364 2.00 -45.83 5.07
CA GLU A 364 0.70 -45.59 5.74
C GLU A 364 0.04 -44.27 5.32
N SER A 365 0.84 -43.26 4.97
CA SER A 365 0.38 -41.88 4.68
C SER A 365 -0.40 -41.73 3.37
N PHE A 366 -0.45 -42.76 2.52
CA PHE A 366 -1.18 -42.75 1.23
C PHE A 366 -2.68 -43.09 1.33
N LYS A 367 -3.26 -43.18 2.54
CA LYS A 367 -4.68 -43.53 2.72
C LYS A 367 -5.45 -42.48 3.54
N VAL A 368 -6.41 -41.81 2.88
CA VAL A 368 -7.65 -41.12 3.37
C VAL A 368 -7.70 -39.58 3.31
N MET A 369 -8.86 -39.03 2.88
CA MET A 369 -9.20 -37.59 2.70
C MET A 369 -10.27 -37.03 3.69
N VAL A 370 -10.26 -35.71 3.99
CA VAL A 370 -11.26 -34.92 4.75
C VAL A 370 -11.42 -33.53 4.10
N SER A 371 -12.62 -32.92 4.11
CA SER A 371 -12.92 -31.61 3.50
C SER A 371 -13.71 -30.69 4.43
N ASP A 372 -13.19 -29.48 4.70
CA ASP A 372 -13.90 -28.28 5.16
C ASP A 372 -13.13 -27.02 4.70
N LEU A 373 -13.82 -25.90 4.43
CA LEU A 373 -13.26 -24.67 3.83
C LEU A 373 -12.94 -23.59 4.90
N LEU A 374 -11.69 -23.10 4.92
CA LEU A 374 -11.21 -21.96 5.72
C LEU A 374 -10.65 -20.85 4.80
N GLN A 375 -10.71 -19.57 5.21
CA GLN A 375 -10.15 -18.42 4.47
C GLN A 375 -9.21 -17.60 5.37
N LEU A 376 -8.25 -16.89 4.75
CA LEU A 376 -7.22 -16.11 5.46
C LEU A 376 -7.16 -14.67 4.98
N PHE A 377 -6.90 -13.74 5.91
CA PHE A 377 -6.75 -12.32 5.63
C PHE A 377 -5.38 -11.80 6.08
N VAL A 378 -4.89 -10.80 5.36
CA VAL A 378 -3.67 -10.04 5.72
C VAL A 378 -4.03 -8.57 5.77
N ASN A 379 -3.85 -7.97 6.95
CA ASN A 379 -4.02 -6.55 7.20
C ASN A 379 -2.61 -5.92 7.21
N CYS A 380 -2.27 -5.18 6.16
CA CYS A 380 -0.97 -4.51 6.07
C CYS A 380 -0.96 -3.20 6.86
#